data_AF-A0A497RX86-F1
#
_entry.id   AF-A0A497RX86-F1
#
_cell.length_a   1.000
_cell.length_b   1.000
_cell.length_c   1.000
_cell.angle_alpha   90.00
_cell.angle_beta   90.00
_cell.angle_gamma   90.00
#
_symmetry.space_group_name_H-M   'P 1'
#
loop_
_entity.id
_entity.type
_entity.pdbx_description
1 polymer ?
#
loop_
_entity_poly.entity_id
_entity_poly.type
_entity_poly.pdbx_seq_one_letter_code
_entity_poly.pdbx_strand_id
1 'polypeptide(L)'
;MKNIFDFEYREGSGIFYTLDPLIKVFLVMIFWILTLYSGLSSLVLLTAVIFIIVIYSGLTERFLRQTRFFFLFVFPFIVIFQVLFHWSFAGENPGLFFFNPKVSIDGFVIGVKVGLRLFCLLSSSIIFIMTTSPLRLIRRISEIRVIGFQIPASVTFLFVFINRSVTLIFNDLERILEAQKARGFSLRDVGIRKRILGYIALLIPLLTISLERAQKQAIALELRGFGSKKVDIKTDSQSFKM
;
A
#
# COMPACT_ATOMS: atom_id res chain seq x y z
N MET A 1 20.03 4.72 1.57
CA MET A 1 18.68 4.14 1.80
C MET A 1 17.77 4.36 0.58
N LYS A 2 18.27 4.06 -0.62
CA LYS A 2 17.58 4.40 -1.90
C LYS A 2 16.66 3.28 -2.41
N ASN A 3 16.72 2.08 -1.79
CA ASN A 3 16.09 0.86 -2.31
C ASN A 3 14.77 0.46 -1.59
N ILE A 4 14.32 1.21 -0.59
CA ILE A 4 13.07 0.89 0.14
C ILE A 4 11.84 1.51 -0.58
N PHE A 5 12.06 2.49 -1.45
CA PHE A 5 11.01 3.26 -2.15
C PHE A 5 10.64 2.72 -3.54
N ASP A 6 11.06 1.51 -3.91
CA ASP A 6 10.72 0.93 -5.24
C ASP A 6 9.22 0.59 -5.39
N PHE A 7 8.48 0.58 -4.28
CA PHE A 7 7.02 0.44 -4.22
C PHE A 7 6.27 1.78 -4.22
N GLU A 8 6.98 2.91 -4.23
CA GLU A 8 6.35 4.22 -4.11
C GLU A 8 5.72 4.64 -5.44
N TYR A 9 4.51 5.19 -5.34
CA TYR A 9 3.80 5.80 -6.47
C TYR A 9 4.71 6.81 -7.16
N ARG A 10 4.94 6.64 -8.47
CA ARG A 10 5.64 7.62 -9.32
C ARG A 10 4.70 8.14 -10.39
N GLU A 11 4.71 9.44 -10.57
CA GLU A 11 3.94 10.10 -11.62
C GLU A 11 4.43 9.62 -12.99
N GLY A 12 3.54 8.98 -13.74
CA GLY A 12 3.72 8.63 -15.14
C GLY A 12 2.70 9.38 -16.01
N SER A 13 2.96 9.46 -17.31
CA SER A 13 2.17 10.23 -18.28
C SER A 13 1.11 9.42 -19.03
N GLY A 14 0.91 8.14 -18.69
CA GLY A 14 -0.07 7.28 -19.36
C GLY A 14 -1.53 7.62 -19.00
N ILE A 15 -2.48 7.26 -19.88
CA ILE A 15 -3.94 7.42 -19.70
C ILE A 15 -4.44 6.78 -18.39
N PHE A 16 -3.78 5.69 -17.97
CA PHE A 16 -4.04 5.03 -16.69
C PHE A 16 -3.65 5.85 -15.46
N TYR A 17 -2.81 6.88 -15.59
CA TYR A 17 -2.45 7.78 -14.48
C TYR A 17 -3.47 8.90 -14.28
N THR A 18 -4.07 9.38 -15.37
CA THR A 18 -5.03 10.50 -15.35
C THR A 18 -6.44 10.08 -14.92
N LEU A 19 -6.74 8.78 -14.96
CA LEU A 19 -8.00 8.22 -14.47
C LEU A 19 -8.23 8.49 -12.98
N ASP A 20 -9.50 8.70 -12.61
CA ASP A 20 -9.88 8.95 -11.23
C ASP A 20 -9.55 7.75 -10.32
N PRO A 21 -8.88 7.96 -9.17
CA PRO A 21 -8.47 6.89 -8.26
C PRO A 21 -9.60 5.93 -7.84
N LEU A 22 -10.81 6.45 -7.66
CA LEU A 22 -11.98 5.66 -7.28
C LEU A 22 -12.41 4.71 -8.40
N ILE A 23 -12.41 5.19 -9.64
CA ILE A 23 -12.75 4.38 -10.81
C ILE A 23 -11.74 3.24 -10.93
N LYS A 24 -10.45 3.50 -10.65
CA LYS A 24 -9.43 2.44 -10.62
C LYS A 24 -9.71 1.40 -9.52
N VAL A 25 -10.12 1.83 -8.32
CA VAL A 25 -10.52 0.89 -7.26
C VAL A 25 -11.67 0.00 -7.72
N PHE A 26 -12.73 0.60 -8.28
CA PHE A 26 -13.87 -0.17 -8.79
C PHE A 26 -13.45 -1.13 -9.91
N LEU A 27 -12.60 -0.69 -10.83
CA LEU A 27 -12.09 -1.53 -11.93
C LEU A 27 -11.29 -2.72 -11.38
N VAL A 28 -10.39 -2.49 -10.42
CA VAL A 28 -9.60 -3.55 -9.78
C VAL A 28 -10.49 -4.53 -9.01
N MET A 29 -11.51 -4.03 -8.29
CA MET A 29 -12.47 -4.87 -7.58
C MET A 29 -13.27 -5.75 -8.54
N ILE A 30 -13.78 -5.18 -9.64
CA ILE A 30 -14.47 -5.93 -10.69
C ILE A 30 -13.53 -6.97 -11.31
N PHE A 31 -12.28 -6.59 -11.58
CA PHE A 31 -11.26 -7.48 -12.11
C PHE A 31 -10.97 -8.67 -11.17
N TRP A 32 -10.91 -8.44 -9.86
CA TRP A 32 -10.75 -9.50 -8.86
C TRP A 32 -11.94 -10.44 -8.82
N ILE A 33 -13.17 -9.91 -8.82
CA ILE A 33 -14.39 -10.73 -8.84
C ILE A 33 -14.41 -11.61 -10.09
N LEU A 34 -14.15 -11.04 -11.26
CA LEU A 34 -14.07 -11.79 -12.52
C LEU A 34 -12.99 -12.89 -12.45
N THR A 35 -11.83 -12.58 -11.89
CA THR A 35 -10.72 -13.52 -11.72
C THR A 35 -11.09 -14.71 -10.82
N LEU A 36 -11.91 -14.50 -9.79
CA LEU A 36 -12.35 -15.57 -8.88
C LEU A 36 -13.32 -16.57 -9.54
N TYR A 37 -14.29 -16.08 -10.33
CA TYR A 37 -15.28 -16.92 -11.01
C TYR A 37 -14.79 -17.53 -12.33
N SER A 38 -13.67 -17.04 -12.85
CA SER A 38 -13.14 -17.43 -14.17
C SER A 38 -12.63 -18.89 -14.26
N GLY A 39 -12.88 -19.50 -15.43
CA GLY A 39 -12.24 -20.73 -15.92
C GLY A 39 -10.87 -20.47 -16.56
N LEU A 40 -10.19 -21.53 -17.01
CA LEU A 40 -8.83 -21.44 -17.54
C LEU A 40 -8.70 -20.50 -18.75
N SER A 41 -9.62 -20.60 -19.72
CA SER A 41 -9.65 -19.75 -20.92
C SER A 41 -9.82 -18.27 -20.58
N SER A 42 -10.75 -17.95 -19.67
CA SER A 42 -10.96 -16.59 -19.17
C SER A 42 -9.76 -16.05 -18.38
N LEU A 43 -9.03 -16.88 -17.64
CA LEU A 43 -7.80 -16.46 -16.96
C LEU A 43 -6.71 -16.05 -17.95
N VAL A 44 -6.53 -16.81 -19.03
CA VAL A 44 -5.58 -16.46 -20.09
C VAL A 44 -5.95 -15.11 -20.72
N LEU A 45 -7.23 -14.88 -21.00
CA LEU A 45 -7.70 -13.60 -21.53
C LEU A 45 -7.44 -12.44 -20.55
N LEU A 46 -7.72 -12.65 -19.25
CA LEU A 46 -7.44 -11.64 -18.21
C LEU A 46 -5.94 -11.34 -18.07
N THR A 47 -5.06 -12.35 -18.19
CA THR A 47 -3.62 -12.09 -18.22
C THR A 47 -3.20 -11.26 -19.42
N ALA A 48 -3.77 -11.52 -20.61
CA ALA A 48 -3.49 -10.73 -21.80
C ALA A 48 -3.90 -9.27 -21.61
N VAL A 49 -5.07 -9.02 -21.00
CA VAL A 49 -5.54 -7.66 -20.65
C VAL A 49 -4.54 -6.94 -19.72
N ILE A 50 -4.01 -7.62 -18.71
CA ILE A 50 -2.98 -7.05 -17.82
C ILE A 50 -1.75 -6.64 -18.62
N PHE A 51 -1.24 -7.51 -19.50
CA PHE A 51 -0.07 -7.19 -20.32
C PHE A 51 -0.30 -5.99 -21.22
N ILE A 52 -1.49 -5.88 -21.84
CA ILE A 52 -1.89 -4.73 -22.63
C ILE A 52 -1.84 -3.45 -21.78
N ILE A 53 -2.43 -3.46 -20.58
CA ILE A 53 -2.42 -2.31 -19.67
C ILE A 53 -0.99 -1.91 -19.29
N VAL A 54 -0.12 -2.90 -19.00
CA VAL A 54 1.28 -2.65 -18.64
C VAL A 54 2.06 -1.99 -19.78
N ILE A 55 1.88 -2.48 -21.00
CA ILE A 55 2.53 -1.92 -22.21
C ILE A 55 2.07 -0.48 -22.44
N TYR A 56 0.75 -0.23 -22.43
CA TYR A 56 0.19 1.11 -22.63
C TYR A 56 0.56 2.09 -21.51
N SER A 57 0.78 1.60 -20.29
CA SER A 57 1.16 2.44 -19.15
C SER A 57 2.66 2.76 -19.08
N GLY A 58 3.49 2.17 -19.97
CA GLY A 58 4.95 2.34 -19.93
C GLY A 58 5.61 1.75 -18.69
N LEU A 59 4.93 0.80 -18.02
CA LEU A 59 5.32 0.23 -16.73
C LEU A 59 6.14 -1.08 -16.87
N THR A 60 6.43 -1.49 -18.10
CA THR A 60 6.93 -2.82 -18.45
C THR A 60 8.17 -3.24 -17.65
N GLU A 61 9.21 -2.41 -17.58
CA GLU A 61 10.46 -2.81 -16.90
C GLU A 61 10.30 -3.02 -15.39
N ARG A 62 9.49 -2.17 -14.75
CA ARG A 62 9.26 -2.25 -13.30
C ARG A 62 8.33 -3.41 -12.97
N PHE A 63 7.26 -3.57 -13.73
CA PHE A 63 6.34 -4.69 -13.60
C PHE A 63 7.07 -6.03 -13.78
N LEU A 64 7.95 -6.13 -14.79
CA LEU A 64 8.72 -7.35 -15.06
C LEU A 64 9.71 -7.66 -13.94
N ARG A 65 10.41 -6.64 -13.41
CA ARG A 65 11.32 -6.80 -12.26
C ARG A 65 10.59 -7.33 -11.03
N GLN A 66 9.41 -6.81 -10.74
CA GLN A 66 8.61 -7.17 -9.57
C GLN A 66 7.98 -8.56 -9.72
N THR A 67 7.43 -8.87 -10.89
CA THR A 67 6.80 -10.17 -11.19
C THR A 67 7.81 -11.29 -11.44
N ARG A 68 9.09 -10.98 -11.69
CA ARG A 68 10.15 -11.98 -11.85
C ARG A 68 10.26 -12.93 -10.67
N PHE A 69 10.18 -12.41 -9.44
CA PHE A 69 10.22 -13.24 -8.23
C PHE A 69 9.03 -14.22 -8.19
N PHE A 70 7.85 -13.75 -8.60
CA PHE A 70 6.66 -14.58 -8.67
C PHE A 70 6.84 -15.72 -9.67
N PHE A 71 7.29 -15.44 -10.90
CA PHE A 71 7.47 -16.49 -11.92
C PHE A 71 8.62 -17.45 -11.61
N LEU A 72 9.71 -16.97 -10.97
CA LEU A 72 10.88 -17.81 -10.70
C LEU A 72 10.68 -18.73 -9.50
N PHE A 73 9.99 -18.26 -8.46
CA PHE A 73 9.85 -19.00 -7.20
C PHE A 73 8.42 -19.40 -6.89
N VAL A 74 7.49 -18.46 -6.91
CA VAL A 74 6.12 -18.67 -6.39
C VAL A 74 5.28 -19.55 -7.33
N PHE A 75 5.31 -19.27 -8.63
CA PHE A 75 4.56 -20.03 -9.64
C PHE A 75 4.97 -21.51 -9.72
N PRO A 76 6.27 -21.87 -9.88
CA PRO A 76 6.67 -23.27 -9.91
C PRO A 76 6.41 -23.94 -8.57
N PHE A 77 6.59 -23.24 -7.44
CA PHE A 77 6.25 -23.78 -6.12
C PHE A 77 4.76 -24.17 -6.02
N ILE A 78 3.84 -23.32 -6.48
CA ILE A 78 2.40 -23.62 -6.48
C ILE A 78 2.08 -24.82 -7.38
N VAL A 79 2.65 -24.87 -8.58
CA VAL A 79 2.38 -25.96 -9.53
C VAL A 79 2.91 -27.29 -8.99
N ILE A 80 4.16 -27.31 -8.48
CA ILE A 80 4.77 -28.50 -7.88
C ILE A 80 3.96 -28.95 -6.65
N PHE A 81 3.59 -28.01 -5.78
CA PHE A 81 2.77 -28.30 -4.62
C PHE A 81 1.42 -28.90 -5.03
N GLN A 82 0.74 -28.33 -6.03
CA GLN A 82 -0.54 -28.87 -6.47
C GLN A 82 -0.40 -30.26 -7.09
N VAL A 83 0.63 -30.48 -7.92
CA VAL A 83 0.87 -31.80 -8.55
C VAL A 83 1.15 -32.88 -7.49
N LEU A 84 1.92 -32.55 -6.45
CA LEU A 84 2.28 -33.49 -5.39
C LEU A 84 1.12 -33.75 -4.40
N PHE A 85 0.34 -32.72 -4.07
CA PHE A 85 -0.65 -32.80 -2.99
C PHE A 85 -2.10 -32.96 -3.49
N HIS A 86 -2.37 -32.91 -4.80
CA HIS A 86 -3.74 -33.02 -5.33
C HIS A 86 -4.47 -34.26 -4.81
N TRP A 87 -3.81 -35.42 -4.81
CA TRP A 87 -4.36 -36.69 -4.32
C TRP A 87 -4.67 -36.67 -2.82
N SER A 88 -3.91 -35.91 -2.03
CA SER A 88 -4.12 -35.80 -0.57
C SER A 88 -5.36 -34.98 -0.22
N PHE A 89 -5.73 -34.01 -1.05
CA PHE A 89 -6.92 -33.17 -0.84
C PHE A 89 -8.16 -33.68 -1.57
N ALA A 90 -8.01 -34.49 -2.63
CA ALA A 90 -9.11 -35.07 -3.39
C ALA A 90 -9.78 -36.28 -2.71
N GLY A 91 -9.30 -36.70 -1.52
CA GLY A 91 -9.99 -37.68 -0.67
C GLY A 91 -9.82 -39.15 -1.04
N GLU A 92 -9.06 -39.48 -2.10
CA GLU A 92 -8.98 -40.86 -2.56
C GLU A 92 -8.02 -41.75 -1.75
N ASN A 93 -7.03 -41.22 -1.01
CA ASN A 93 -6.22 -41.99 -0.03
C ASN A 93 -5.34 -41.07 0.85
N PRO A 94 -5.71 -40.75 2.11
CA PRO A 94 -4.91 -39.90 2.98
C PRO A 94 -3.63 -40.54 3.55
N GLY A 95 -3.37 -41.84 3.27
CA GLY A 95 -2.33 -42.63 3.96
C GLY A 95 -1.08 -43.02 3.17
N LEU A 96 -1.01 -42.78 1.85
CA LEU A 96 0.10 -43.26 0.98
C LEU A 96 1.07 -42.15 0.56
N PHE A 97 1.25 -41.16 1.43
CA PHE A 97 2.02 -39.93 1.19
C PHE A 97 3.50 -40.16 0.81
N PHE A 98 4.11 -41.26 1.24
CA PHE A 98 5.55 -41.46 1.13
C PHE A 98 6.02 -42.38 0.00
N PHE A 99 5.14 -43.18 -0.62
CA PHE A 99 5.60 -44.33 -1.41
C PHE A 99 5.29 -44.26 -2.92
N ASN A 100 4.46 -43.33 -3.40
CA ASN A 100 4.21 -43.23 -4.83
C ASN A 100 3.75 -41.81 -5.24
N PRO A 101 4.66 -40.89 -5.62
CA PRO A 101 4.29 -39.62 -6.21
C PRO A 101 3.76 -39.88 -7.63
N LYS A 102 2.52 -40.35 -7.75
CA LYS A 102 1.85 -40.42 -9.04
C LYS A 102 1.54 -38.99 -9.47
N VAL A 103 2.30 -38.51 -10.44
CA VAL A 103 2.08 -37.22 -11.10
C VAL A 103 0.64 -37.19 -11.63
N SER A 104 -0.21 -36.36 -11.02
CA SER A 104 -1.58 -36.16 -11.49
C SER A 104 -1.60 -35.10 -12.58
N ILE A 105 -2.13 -35.46 -13.74
CA ILE A 105 -2.40 -34.52 -14.84
C ILE A 105 -3.43 -33.47 -14.38
N ASP A 106 -4.42 -33.87 -13.58
CA ASP A 106 -5.43 -32.97 -13.02
C ASP A 106 -4.82 -31.99 -12.00
N GLY A 107 -3.88 -32.47 -11.19
CA GLY A 107 -3.10 -31.63 -10.27
C GLY A 107 -2.31 -30.54 -10.99
N PHE A 108 -1.78 -30.84 -12.18
CA PHE A 108 -1.09 -29.85 -13.02
C PHE A 108 -2.05 -28.78 -13.55
N VAL A 109 -3.20 -29.17 -14.11
CA VAL A 109 -4.20 -28.22 -14.63
C VAL A 109 -4.73 -27.30 -13.53
N ILE A 110 -5.00 -27.85 -12.34
CA ILE A 110 -5.42 -27.06 -11.18
C ILE A 110 -4.29 -26.14 -10.71
N GLY A 111 -3.05 -26.63 -10.68
CA GLY A 111 -1.88 -25.86 -10.26
C GLY A 111 -1.64 -24.65 -11.16
N VAL A 112 -1.74 -24.85 -12.48
CA VAL A 112 -1.65 -23.77 -13.47
C VAL A 112 -2.81 -22.79 -13.31
N LYS A 113 -4.03 -23.27 -13.11
CA LYS A 113 -5.21 -22.42 -12.90
C LYS A 113 -5.05 -21.53 -11.65
N VAL A 114 -4.59 -22.10 -10.54
CA VAL A 114 -4.35 -21.37 -9.28
C VAL A 114 -3.18 -20.40 -9.42
N GLY A 115 -2.09 -20.83 -10.07
CA GLY A 115 -0.93 -19.98 -10.34
C GLY A 115 -1.29 -18.76 -11.19
N LEU A 116 -2.03 -18.96 -12.29
CA LEU A 116 -2.52 -17.86 -13.14
C LEU A 116 -3.49 -16.94 -12.40
N ARG A 117 -4.38 -17.50 -11.58
CA ARG A 117 -5.32 -16.71 -10.78
C ARG A 117 -4.59 -15.80 -9.79
N LEU A 118 -3.62 -16.34 -9.05
CA LEU A 118 -2.78 -15.56 -8.15
C LEU A 118 -1.97 -14.51 -8.89
N PHE A 119 -1.43 -14.86 -10.07
CA PHE A 119 -0.72 -13.91 -10.91
C PHE A 119 -1.61 -12.72 -11.31
N CYS A 120 -2.85 -12.95 -11.76
CA CYS A 120 -3.79 -11.89 -12.12
C CYS A 120 -4.11 -10.95 -10.94
N LEU A 121 -4.39 -11.52 -9.76
CA LEU A 121 -4.71 -10.74 -8.56
C LEU A 121 -3.51 -9.91 -8.11
N LEU A 122 -2.32 -10.50 -8.05
CA LEU A 122 -1.10 -9.79 -7.64
C LEU A 122 -0.72 -8.72 -8.65
N SER A 123 -0.76 -9.05 -9.94
CA SER A 123 -0.39 -8.11 -11.01
C SER A 123 -1.30 -6.89 -11.05
N SER A 124 -2.63 -7.08 -10.94
CA SER A 124 -3.58 -5.96 -10.86
C SER A 124 -3.34 -5.11 -9.61
N SER A 125 -3.00 -5.73 -8.47
CA SER A 125 -2.64 -5.04 -7.23
C SER A 125 -1.38 -4.19 -7.39
N ILE A 126 -0.33 -4.75 -8.00
CA ILE A 126 0.94 -4.05 -8.24
C ILE A 126 0.71 -2.83 -9.14
N ILE A 127 -0.03 -3.01 -10.24
CA ILE A 127 -0.38 -1.89 -11.14
C ILE A 127 -1.16 -0.82 -10.37
N PHE A 128 -2.12 -1.20 -9.53
CA PHE A 128 -2.89 -0.26 -8.74
C PHE A 128 -2.03 0.55 -7.76
N ILE A 129 -1.14 -0.12 -7.01
CA ILE A 129 -0.21 0.52 -6.06
C ILE A 129 0.72 1.49 -6.79
N MET A 130 1.22 1.11 -7.96
CA MET A 130 2.15 1.93 -8.75
C MET A 130 1.47 3.14 -9.43
N THR A 131 0.18 3.03 -9.75
CA THR A 131 -0.58 4.05 -10.51
C THR A 131 -1.50 4.92 -9.66
N THR A 132 -1.62 4.64 -8.35
CA THR A 132 -2.52 5.38 -7.45
C THR A 132 -1.80 5.86 -6.21
N SER A 133 -1.75 7.19 -6.03
CA SER A 133 -1.28 7.79 -4.78
C SER A 133 -2.34 7.61 -3.68
N PRO A 134 -1.98 7.09 -2.49
CA PRO A 134 -2.92 6.91 -1.39
C PRO A 134 -3.54 8.24 -0.94
N LEU A 135 -2.80 9.35 -1.03
CA LEU A 135 -3.28 10.68 -0.68
C LEU A 135 -4.42 11.15 -1.61
N ARG A 136 -4.29 10.90 -2.92
CA ARG A 136 -5.33 11.21 -3.90
C ARG A 136 -6.57 10.38 -3.68
N LEU A 137 -6.39 9.10 -3.35
CA LEU A 137 -7.48 8.20 -3.03
C LEU A 137 -8.30 8.73 -1.84
N ILE A 138 -7.65 9.05 -0.72
CA ILE A 138 -8.32 9.51 0.51
C ILE A 138 -9.07 10.83 0.26
N ARG A 139 -8.44 11.78 -0.45
CA ARG A 139 -9.11 13.05 -0.83
C ARG A 139 -10.37 12.80 -1.64
N ARG A 140 -10.27 11.97 -2.68
CA ARG A 140 -11.41 11.66 -3.55
C ARG A 140 -12.53 10.93 -2.81
N ILE A 141 -12.20 9.99 -1.91
CA ILE A 141 -13.22 9.33 -1.08
C ILE A 141 -13.95 10.36 -0.20
N SER A 142 -13.25 11.35 0.35
CA SER A 142 -13.90 12.38 1.19
C SER A 142 -14.75 13.39 0.42
N GLU A 143 -14.54 13.55 -0.88
CA GLU A 143 -15.40 14.35 -1.76
C GLU A 143 -16.72 13.63 -2.08
N ILE A 144 -16.73 12.29 -2.07
CA ILE A 144 -17.96 11.54 -2.28
C ILE A 144 -18.83 11.58 -1.04
N ARG A 145 -20.06 12.07 -1.21
CA ARG A 145 -21.15 11.89 -0.25
C ARG A 145 -21.99 10.69 -0.68
N VAL A 146 -21.68 9.51 -0.15
CA VAL A 146 -22.55 8.33 -0.32
C VAL A 146 -23.56 8.31 0.82
N ILE A 147 -24.85 8.23 0.49
CA ILE A 147 -26.03 7.98 1.36
C ILE A 147 -25.70 7.87 2.86
N GLY A 148 -25.65 9.02 3.54
CA GLY A 148 -25.50 9.12 5.00
C GLY A 148 -24.08 8.97 5.58
N PHE A 149 -23.09 8.51 4.82
CA PHE A 149 -21.70 8.37 5.29
C PHE A 149 -20.78 9.32 4.52
N GLN A 150 -20.51 10.49 5.11
CA GLN A 150 -19.49 11.41 4.62
C GLN A 150 -18.27 11.32 5.54
N ILE A 151 -17.10 10.99 4.97
CA ILE A 151 -15.85 11.10 5.72
C ILE A 151 -15.67 12.56 6.13
N PRO A 152 -15.55 12.89 7.43
CA PRO A 152 -15.39 14.28 7.85
C PRO A 152 -14.12 14.88 7.23
N ALA A 153 -14.21 16.12 6.77
CA ALA A 153 -13.05 16.83 6.19
C ALA A 153 -11.84 16.86 7.15
N SER A 154 -12.09 16.83 8.46
CA SER A 154 -11.06 16.72 9.51
C SER A 154 -10.18 15.48 9.35
N VAL A 155 -10.74 14.34 8.93
CA VAL A 155 -10.01 13.08 8.75
C VAL A 155 -9.08 13.18 7.54
N THR A 156 -9.57 13.69 6.41
CA THR A 156 -8.73 13.92 5.22
C THR A 156 -7.61 14.89 5.51
N PHE A 157 -7.91 15.98 6.22
CA PHE A 157 -6.90 16.93 6.66
C PHE A 157 -5.82 16.25 7.52
N LEU A 158 -6.22 15.42 8.48
CA LEU A 158 -5.30 14.68 9.34
C LEU A 158 -4.39 13.75 8.52
N PHE A 159 -4.91 13.00 7.55
CA PHE A 159 -4.10 12.15 6.68
C PHE A 159 -3.08 12.93 5.85
N VAL A 160 -3.50 14.06 5.27
CA VAL A 160 -2.59 14.95 4.52
C VAL A 160 -1.49 15.47 5.44
N PHE A 161 -1.85 15.88 6.65
CA PHE A 161 -0.92 16.37 7.66
C PHE A 161 0.08 15.29 8.09
N ILE A 162 -0.39 14.08 8.41
CA ILE A 162 0.47 12.95 8.80
C ILE A 162 1.47 12.63 7.69
N ASN A 163 1.03 12.52 6.44
CA ASN A 163 1.92 12.19 5.33
C ASN A 163 3.06 13.22 5.18
N ARG A 164 2.74 14.51 5.32
CA ARG A 164 3.74 15.59 5.32
C ARG A 164 4.67 15.50 6.53
N SER A 165 4.13 15.25 7.71
CA SER A 165 4.89 15.15 8.96
C SER A 165 5.89 13.99 8.94
N VAL A 166 5.54 12.85 8.35
CA VAL A 166 6.45 11.72 8.16
C VAL A 166 7.69 12.14 7.35
N THR A 167 7.51 12.83 6.22
CA THR A 167 8.65 13.33 5.42
C THR A 167 9.52 14.30 6.21
N LEU A 168 8.92 15.18 7.01
CA LEU A 168 9.67 16.11 7.84
C LEU A 168 10.50 15.41 8.92
N ILE A 169 9.95 14.38 9.57
CA ILE A 169 10.66 13.56 10.56
C ILE A 169 11.86 12.85 9.93
N PHE A 170 11.73 12.34 8.70
CA PHE A 170 12.87 11.74 7.99
C PHE A 170 13.98 12.75 7.72
N ASN A 171 13.64 13.97 7.32
CA ASN A 171 14.63 15.03 7.11
C ASN A 171 15.33 15.43 8.41
N ASP A 172 14.59 15.50 9.53
CA ASP A 172 15.18 15.79 10.83
C ASP A 172 16.09 14.65 11.29
N LEU A 173 15.67 13.40 11.10
CA LEU A 173 16.47 12.22 11.40
C LEU A 173 17.78 12.23 10.61
N GLU A 174 17.75 12.56 9.33
CA GLU A 174 18.95 12.66 8.49
C GLU A 174 19.91 13.72 8.99
N ARG A 175 19.41 14.92 9.33
CA ARG A 175 20.22 16.01 9.93
C ARG A 175 20.83 15.61 11.28
N ILE A 176 20.07 14.95 12.14
CA ILE A 176 20.56 14.46 13.44
C ILE A 176 21.63 13.39 13.23
N LEU A 177 21.40 12.46 12.30
CA LEU A 177 22.38 11.43 11.95
C LEU A 177 23.69 12.03 11.45
N GLU A 178 23.64 13.04 10.59
CA GLU A 178 24.83 13.76 10.11
C GLU A 178 25.56 14.50 11.23
N ALA A 179 24.81 15.21 12.09
CA ALA A 179 25.39 15.91 13.24
C ALA A 179 26.06 14.95 14.24
N GLN A 180 25.46 13.80 14.50
CA GLN A 180 26.05 12.79 15.38
C GLN A 180 27.27 12.13 14.74
N LYS A 181 27.24 11.84 13.43
CA LYS A 181 28.43 11.35 12.71
C LYS A 181 29.60 12.33 12.80
N ALA A 182 29.34 13.64 12.69
CA ALA A 182 30.37 14.67 12.88
C ALA A 182 30.94 14.70 14.30
N ARG A 183 30.16 14.29 15.31
CA ARG A 183 30.61 14.11 16.70
C ARG A 183 31.32 12.76 16.94
N GLY A 184 31.66 12.02 15.89
CA GLY A 184 32.36 10.73 15.98
C GLY A 184 31.45 9.54 16.30
N PHE A 185 30.13 9.71 16.28
CA PHE A 185 29.19 8.62 16.53
C PHE A 185 29.11 7.67 15.32
N SER A 186 29.54 6.42 15.49
CA SER A 186 29.44 5.38 14.47
C SER A 186 28.63 4.18 14.96
N LEU A 187 27.65 3.74 14.16
CA LEU A 187 26.78 2.59 14.43
C LEU A 187 27.24 1.29 13.74
N ARG A 188 28.26 1.39 12.88
CA ARG A 188 28.59 0.35 11.90
C ARG A 188 29.26 -0.87 12.52
N ASP A 189 29.99 -0.71 13.64
CA ASP A 189 30.80 -1.79 14.23
C ASP A 189 30.69 -1.85 15.76
N VAL A 190 29.48 -1.72 16.30
CA VAL A 190 29.24 -1.72 17.76
C VAL A 190 28.36 -2.89 18.19
N GLY A 191 28.74 -3.53 19.30
CA GLY A 191 27.97 -4.59 19.94
C GLY A 191 26.56 -4.14 20.33
N ILE A 192 25.64 -5.11 20.49
CA ILE A 192 24.19 -4.89 20.66
C ILE A 192 23.87 -3.84 21.74
N ARG A 193 24.54 -3.91 22.90
CA ARG A 193 24.35 -2.93 24.00
C ARG A 193 24.68 -1.49 23.58
N LYS A 194 25.85 -1.28 22.95
CA LYS A 194 26.28 0.05 22.49
C LYS A 194 25.40 0.57 21.34
N ARG A 195 24.87 -0.33 20.50
CA ARG A 195 23.90 0.02 19.44
C ARG A 195 22.59 0.55 20.01
N ILE A 196 22.07 -0.06 21.09
CA ILE A 196 20.84 0.41 21.77
C ILE A 196 21.05 1.81 22.36
N LEU A 197 22.14 2.02 23.11
CA LEU A 197 22.48 3.36 23.64
C LEU A 197 22.60 4.39 22.51
N GLY A 198 23.14 3.96 21.37
CA GLY A 198 23.23 4.78 20.18
C GLY A 198 21.89 5.20 19.59
N TYR A 199 20.89 4.30 19.56
CA TYR A 199 19.54 4.68 19.12
C TYR A 199 18.87 5.66 20.08
N ILE A 200 19.08 5.51 21.38
CA ILE A 200 18.57 6.45 22.40
C ILE A 200 19.13 7.86 22.15
N ALA A 201 20.42 7.98 21.82
CA ALA A 201 21.06 9.26 21.52
C ALA A 201 20.50 9.97 20.28
N LEU A 202 19.92 9.23 19.33
CA LEU A 202 19.21 9.78 18.16
C LEU A 202 17.75 10.10 18.46
N LEU A 203 17.11 9.25 19.28
CA LEU A 203 15.68 9.30 19.55
C LEU A 203 15.31 10.49 20.44
N ILE A 204 16.12 10.80 21.46
CA ILE A 204 15.86 11.94 22.36
C ILE A 204 15.80 13.27 21.60
N PRO A 205 16.81 13.67 20.80
CA PRO A 205 16.74 14.91 20.01
C PRO A 205 15.57 14.92 19.02
N LEU A 206 15.29 13.78 18.38
CA LEU A 206 14.20 13.68 17.40
C LEU A 206 12.83 13.89 18.05
N LEU A 207 12.62 13.32 19.24
CA LEU A 207 11.39 13.52 20.01
C LEU A 207 11.21 14.98 20.42
N THR A 208 12.27 15.62 20.93
CA THR A 208 12.21 17.04 21.35
C THR A 208 11.82 17.94 20.17
N ILE A 209 12.47 17.78 19.01
CA ILE A 209 12.16 18.56 17.80
C ILE A 209 10.73 18.29 17.32
N SER A 210 10.29 17.04 17.36
CA SER A 210 8.94 16.65 16.92
C SER A 210 7.85 17.22 17.84
N LEU A 211 8.06 17.21 19.16
CA LEU A 211 7.13 17.76 20.14
C LEU A 211 7.02 19.28 20.03
N GLU A 212 8.15 19.98 19.94
CA GLU A 212 8.17 21.43 19.75
C GLU A 212 7.45 21.83 18.46
N ARG A 213 7.69 21.09 17.37
CA ARG A 213 6.99 21.30 16.10
C ARG A 213 5.49 21.06 16.24
N ALA A 214 5.08 19.98 16.89
CA ALA A 214 3.67 19.66 17.08
C ALA A 214 2.95 20.78 17.86
N GLN A 215 3.56 21.31 18.92
CA GLN A 215 3.03 22.45 19.69
C GLN A 215 2.88 23.70 18.81
N LYS A 216 3.93 24.06 18.05
CA LYS A 216 3.87 25.20 17.11
C LYS A 216 2.78 25.02 16.05
N GLN A 217 2.62 23.81 15.53
CA GLN A 217 1.59 23.49 14.55
C GLN A 217 0.19 23.53 15.15
N ALA A 218 -0.01 23.07 16.38
CA ALA A 218 -1.27 23.15 17.09
C ALA A 218 -1.71 24.60 17.31
N ILE A 219 -0.81 25.44 17.86
CA ILE A 219 -1.06 26.88 18.06
C ILE A 219 -1.40 27.56 16.72
N ALA A 220 -0.65 27.25 15.66
CA ALA A 220 -0.93 27.80 14.33
C ALA A 220 -2.30 27.36 13.76
N LEU A 221 -2.77 26.16 14.09
CA LEU A 221 -4.10 25.68 13.70
C LEU A 221 -5.21 26.36 14.51
N GLU A 222 -5.01 26.56 15.81
CA GLU A 222 -5.94 27.31 16.67
C GLU A 222 -6.08 28.77 16.21
N LEU A 223 -4.96 29.44 15.91
CA LEU A 223 -4.97 30.81 15.36
C LEU A 223 -5.69 30.92 14.00
N ARG A 224 -5.72 29.84 13.22
CA ARG A 224 -6.45 29.75 11.95
C ARG A 224 -7.93 29.36 12.13
N GLY A 225 -8.40 29.20 13.37
CA GLY A 225 -9.77 28.84 13.69
C GLY A 225 -10.10 27.36 13.46
N PHE A 226 -9.11 26.48 13.35
CA PHE A 226 -9.35 25.05 13.21
C PHE A 226 -10.01 24.51 14.49
N GLY A 227 -11.18 23.88 14.37
CA GLY A 227 -11.97 23.43 15.53
C GLY A 227 -12.97 24.46 16.09
N SER A 228 -12.92 25.72 15.63
CA SER A 228 -13.96 26.71 15.93
C SER A 228 -15.19 26.48 15.05
N LYS A 229 -16.04 25.52 15.42
CA LYS A 229 -17.44 25.55 14.96
C LYS A 229 -18.10 26.72 15.67
N LYS A 230 -18.58 27.70 14.89
CA LYS A 230 -19.54 28.70 15.38
C LYS A 230 -20.66 27.98 16.12
N VAL A 231 -20.76 28.24 17.42
CA VAL A 231 -22.04 28.21 18.10
C VAL A 231 -22.89 29.25 17.39
N ASP A 232 -23.99 28.84 16.77
CA ASP A 232 -25.03 29.76 16.33
C ASP A 232 -25.57 30.44 17.58
N ILE A 233 -24.95 31.54 17.98
CA ILE A 233 -25.56 32.51 18.86
C ILE A 233 -26.64 33.14 18.00
N LYS A 234 -27.84 32.55 18.01
CA LYS A 234 -29.07 33.30 17.77
C LYS A 234 -29.01 34.48 18.73
N THR A 235 -28.57 35.62 18.24
CA THR A 235 -28.81 36.91 18.87
C THR A 235 -30.30 37.11 18.80
N ASP A 236 -30.99 36.61 19.83
CA ASP A 236 -32.34 37.00 20.15
C ASP A 236 -32.30 38.48 20.50
N SER A 237 -32.51 39.30 19.47
CA SER A 237 -32.54 40.76 19.51
C SER A 237 -33.92 41.28 19.97
N GLN A 238 -34.66 40.50 20.75
CA GLN A 238 -36.02 40.85 21.19
C GLN A 238 -36.13 41.31 22.65
N SER A 239 -35.07 41.33 23.47
CA SER A 239 -35.19 41.81 24.87
C SER A 239 -34.85 43.29 25.10
N PHE A 240 -34.57 44.07 24.05
CA PHE A 240 -34.41 45.53 24.17
C PHE A 240 -35.65 46.27 23.65
N LYS A 241 -36.82 45.96 24.22
CA LYS A 241 -38.01 46.84 24.28
C LYS A 241 -38.87 46.39 25.46
N MET A 242 -38.59 46.93 26.64
CA MET A 242 -39.55 47.39 27.64
C MET A 242 -38.80 48.10 28.76
#